data_AF-A0A921F2W3-F1
#
_entry.id   AF-A0A921F2W3-F1
#
_cell.length_a   1.000
_cell.length_b   1.000
_cell.length_c   1.000
_cell.angle_alpha   90.00
_cell.angle_beta   90.00
_cell.angle_gamma   90.00
#
_symmetry.space_group_name_H-M   'P 1'
#
loop_
_entity.id
_entity.type
_entity.pdbx_description
1 polymer ?
#
loop_
_entity_poly.entity_id
_entity_poly.type
_entity_poly.pdbx_seq_one_letter_code
_entity_poly.pdbx_strand_id
1 'polypeptide(L)'
;MFNRVSGPSALGRDAFGVPRPHTGEFGELVFDSLVYSAPDGWRPLFMDVRVPRDPRVESPPPLVLWVHGGSWVHGSRKRRPVDVERAWFIERLLLAGYAVASIDYRLAREVPFPGPAADVRAALAFVHTHADDLGIDADKLVVWGESAGAHLGLLTGASSERFAALGGAADHPGEPAPKPAAIIDWYGPSDLPRMLATSAEAALGGNPEALRQHADFEQFLSMGWDADAASPERVLQADCPPVLLVHGTGDTMVPVGESRALAERLGQLGVNHELVELPGGHVFAGSDSMLPAIEASLDFLRRTVGDPFAEVPAELLGDPDEVDPGHRLSDAEIAEMRAGFRAGVDEAWGDGRIPGVSSRDLSLDGPDGAIGARLHEPDYVPLGRERELPLIVEFHSGGFVVGDLDTHAPSAARLCAATGAPVLQVDYRVTPEHAFPAAYADAVASVREAWARRADLGLAPGREVSRIVLYGDSAGGALALSVALELRSQSEIVVDRVVAIYPVVEWTDIPLWPGMSRYLGAATEKDIDPADPRLRDARLAPGAALELQNLPPVQLAVGSRDRVLEQTLAFAYRLKAAGNALDLQVLPAVPHGFNVMSAATPLFAAAAARVDSLLARRLWEA
;
A
#
# COMPACT_ATOMS: atom_id res chain seq x y z
N MET A 1 -4.16 -53.25 26.91
CA MET A 1 -5.12 -52.73 25.92
C MET A 1 -5.32 -51.26 26.26
N PHE A 2 -4.41 -50.39 25.80
CA PHE A 2 -4.56 -48.95 25.98
C PHE A 2 -5.49 -48.46 24.86
N ASN A 3 -6.64 -47.90 25.23
CA ASN A 3 -7.56 -47.28 24.27
C ASN A 3 -6.81 -46.23 23.46
N ARG A 4 -6.82 -46.38 22.13
CA ARG A 4 -6.50 -45.28 21.21
C ARG A 4 -7.51 -44.18 21.49
N VAL A 5 -7.09 -43.13 22.18
CA VAL A 5 -7.77 -41.83 22.08
C VAL A 5 -7.57 -41.41 20.63
N SER A 6 -8.66 -41.31 19.89
CA SER A 6 -8.65 -40.73 18.54
C SER A 6 -8.00 -39.35 18.62
N GLY A 7 -6.95 -39.12 17.82
CA GLY A 7 -6.25 -37.85 17.75
C GLY A 7 -7.15 -36.70 17.23
N PRO A 8 -6.63 -35.47 17.20
CA PRO A 8 -7.35 -34.28 16.71
C PRO A 8 -7.96 -34.45 15.31
N SER A 9 -7.45 -35.40 14.51
CA SER A 9 -7.94 -35.82 13.19
C SER A 9 -9.38 -36.36 13.16
N ALA A 10 -10.04 -36.55 14.30
CA ALA A 10 -11.44 -36.99 14.40
C ALA A 10 -12.45 -35.86 14.72
N LEU A 11 -11.98 -34.62 14.89
CA LEU A 11 -12.83 -33.47 15.22
C LEU A 11 -13.17 -32.73 13.93
N GLY A 12 -14.45 -32.60 13.58
CA GLY A 12 -14.92 -31.88 12.37
C GLY A 12 -14.65 -30.37 12.41
N ARG A 13 -15.46 -29.57 11.70
CA ARG A 13 -15.39 -28.08 11.63
C ARG A 13 -15.09 -27.39 12.97
N ASP A 14 -15.49 -27.96 14.10
CA ASP A 14 -15.31 -27.40 15.45
C ASP A 14 -13.94 -27.65 16.10
N ALA A 15 -13.01 -28.36 15.45
CA ALA A 15 -11.70 -28.72 16.03
C ALA A 15 -10.82 -27.49 16.31
N PHE A 16 -10.89 -26.50 15.42
CA PHE A 16 -10.03 -25.32 15.41
C PHE A 16 -10.84 -24.06 15.11
N GLY A 17 -11.56 -23.54 16.12
CA GLY A 17 -12.37 -22.34 15.95
C GLY A 17 -11.55 -21.08 15.63
N VAL A 18 -12.15 -20.16 14.89
CA VAL A 18 -11.58 -18.84 14.58
C VAL A 18 -11.79 -17.89 15.78
N PRO A 19 -10.72 -17.40 16.44
CA PRO A 19 -10.82 -16.42 17.52
C PRO A 19 -11.25 -15.04 16.99
N ARG A 20 -11.69 -14.16 17.89
CA ARG A 20 -12.00 -12.77 17.51
C ARG A 20 -10.74 -12.07 16.98
N PRO A 21 -10.82 -11.37 15.83
CA PRO A 21 -9.69 -10.60 15.32
C PRO A 21 -9.45 -9.36 16.17
N HIS A 22 -8.25 -8.81 16.06
CA HIS A 22 -7.95 -7.44 16.49
C HIS A 22 -7.70 -6.57 15.26
N THR A 23 -7.65 -5.25 15.45
CA THR A 23 -7.41 -4.29 14.37
C THR A 23 -5.90 -4.05 14.21
N GLY A 24 -5.39 -4.22 12.99
CA GLY A 24 -4.00 -3.99 12.62
C GLY A 24 -3.65 -2.51 12.39
N GLU A 25 -2.37 -2.25 12.07
CA GLU A 25 -1.81 -0.90 11.87
C GLU A 25 -2.49 -0.17 10.69
N PHE A 26 -3.04 -0.90 9.71
CA PHE A 26 -3.73 -0.34 8.54
C PHE A 26 -5.26 -0.39 8.66
N GLY A 27 -5.79 -0.79 9.82
CA GLY A 27 -7.22 -0.94 10.07
C GLY A 27 -7.82 -2.26 9.59
N GLU A 28 -6.98 -3.19 9.10
CA GLU A 28 -7.35 -4.54 8.72
C GLU A 28 -7.73 -5.40 9.94
N LEU A 29 -8.51 -6.47 9.71
CA LEU A 29 -8.71 -7.51 10.73
C LEU A 29 -7.50 -8.43 10.74
N VAL A 30 -6.95 -8.68 11.92
CA VAL A 30 -5.77 -9.54 12.12
C VAL A 30 -6.14 -10.72 12.99
N PHE A 31 -5.92 -11.92 12.45
CA PHE A 31 -6.04 -13.20 13.12
C PHE A 31 -4.64 -13.81 13.24
N ASP A 32 -4.06 -13.77 14.44
CA ASP A 32 -2.74 -14.33 14.69
C ASP A 32 -2.81 -15.79 15.13
N SER A 33 -1.90 -16.60 14.59
CA SER A 33 -1.61 -17.96 15.07
C SER A 33 -2.84 -18.86 15.12
N LEU A 34 -3.66 -18.81 14.07
CA LEU A 34 -4.74 -19.77 13.86
C LEU A 34 -4.13 -21.15 13.66
N VAL A 35 -4.60 -22.14 14.42
CA VAL A 35 -4.22 -23.53 14.18
C VAL A 35 -5.05 -24.03 13.02
N TYR A 36 -4.42 -24.36 11.90
CA TYR A 36 -5.13 -24.91 10.75
C TYR A 36 -4.94 -26.41 10.61
N SER A 37 -3.96 -27.01 11.29
CA SER A 37 -3.77 -28.46 11.29
C SER A 37 -2.99 -28.89 12.52
N ALA A 38 -3.26 -30.09 13.05
CA ALA A 38 -2.49 -30.70 14.12
C ALA A 38 -2.27 -32.20 13.83
N PRO A 39 -1.32 -32.55 12.94
CA PRO A 39 -1.04 -33.94 12.60
C PRO A 39 -0.61 -34.75 13.84
N ASP A 40 -1.03 -36.02 13.90
CA ASP A 40 -0.73 -36.89 15.03
C ASP A 40 0.79 -37.02 15.26
N GLY A 41 1.23 -36.80 16.50
CA GLY A 41 2.64 -36.87 16.88
C GLY A 41 3.48 -35.66 16.45
N TRP A 42 2.86 -34.60 15.94
CA TRP A 42 3.52 -33.40 15.45
C TRP A 42 3.01 -32.12 16.14
N ARG A 43 3.81 -31.04 16.08
CA ARG A 43 3.36 -29.72 16.55
C ARG A 43 2.20 -29.23 15.66
N PRO A 44 1.29 -28.40 16.20
CA PRO A 44 0.30 -27.72 15.39
C PRO A 44 0.96 -26.84 14.31
N LEU A 45 0.27 -26.72 13.19
CA LEU A 45 0.59 -25.82 12.10
C LEU A 45 -0.29 -24.59 12.19
N PHE A 46 0.36 -23.43 12.06
CA PHE A 46 -0.27 -22.15 12.30
C PHE A 46 -0.35 -21.34 11.03
N MET A 47 -1.35 -20.47 10.95
CA MET A 47 -1.43 -19.41 9.96
C MET A 47 -1.75 -18.07 10.62
N ASP A 48 -1.36 -16.99 9.97
CA ASP A 48 -1.82 -15.64 10.30
C ASP A 48 -2.64 -15.10 9.13
N VAL A 49 -3.84 -14.59 9.41
CA VAL A 49 -4.75 -14.07 8.38
C VAL A 49 -4.93 -12.57 8.60
N ARG A 50 -4.77 -11.80 7.53
CA ARG A 50 -5.08 -10.37 7.49
C ARG A 50 -6.17 -10.12 6.47
N VAL A 51 -7.25 -9.48 6.88
CA VAL A 51 -8.42 -9.23 6.04
C VAL A 51 -8.64 -7.72 5.94
N PRO A 52 -8.57 -7.12 4.74
CA PRO A 52 -8.78 -5.68 4.59
C PRO A 52 -10.20 -5.34 5.04
N ARG A 53 -10.32 -4.28 5.86
CA ARG A 53 -11.61 -3.82 6.36
C ARG A 53 -11.96 -2.49 5.69
N ASP A 54 -12.64 -2.57 4.57
CA ASP A 54 -13.25 -1.42 3.94
C ASP A 54 -14.78 -1.50 4.12
N PRO A 55 -15.40 -0.58 4.88
CA PRO A 55 -16.84 -0.61 5.15
C PRO A 55 -17.72 -0.43 3.90
N ARG A 56 -17.13 -0.22 2.72
CA ARG A 56 -17.81 -0.04 1.43
C ARG A 56 -17.74 -1.25 0.51
N VAL A 57 -16.91 -2.25 0.82
CA VAL A 57 -16.87 -3.49 0.03
C VAL A 57 -18.01 -4.37 0.54
N GLU A 58 -19.07 -4.48 -0.26
CA GLU A 58 -20.26 -5.28 0.08
C GLU A 58 -19.99 -6.79 0.00
N SER A 59 -18.96 -7.20 -0.75
CA SER A 59 -18.55 -8.60 -0.86
C SER A 59 -17.29 -8.89 -0.03
N PRO A 60 -17.19 -10.09 0.58
CA PRO A 60 -15.93 -10.53 1.17
C PRO A 60 -14.75 -10.43 0.17
N PRO A 61 -13.55 -10.03 0.59
CA PRO A 61 -12.39 -9.94 -0.29
C PRO A 61 -11.88 -11.33 -0.73
N PRO A 62 -11.30 -11.46 -1.94
CA PRO A 62 -10.51 -12.63 -2.31
C PRO A 62 -9.33 -12.83 -1.35
N LEU A 63 -8.90 -14.08 -1.13
CA LEU A 63 -7.78 -14.39 -0.25
C LEU A 63 -6.58 -14.96 -1.02
N VAL A 64 -5.39 -14.42 -0.74
CA VAL A 64 -4.11 -14.97 -1.15
C VAL A 64 -3.52 -15.79 0.01
N LEU A 65 -3.33 -17.09 -0.22
CA LEU A 65 -2.58 -17.98 0.65
C LEU A 65 -1.09 -17.89 0.29
N TRP A 66 -0.32 -17.18 1.13
CA TRP A 66 1.11 -17.00 0.99
C TRP A 66 1.89 -18.20 1.54
N VAL A 67 2.74 -18.80 0.69
CA VAL A 67 3.57 -19.96 1.01
C VAL A 67 5.04 -19.58 0.94
N HIS A 68 5.73 -19.58 2.08
CA HIS A 68 7.13 -19.19 2.16
C HIS A 68 8.07 -20.21 1.52
N GLY A 69 9.19 -19.75 0.98
CA GLY A 69 10.31 -20.57 0.53
C GLY A 69 11.26 -20.93 1.67
N GLY A 70 12.55 -21.12 1.35
CA GLY A 70 13.56 -21.60 2.30
C GLY A 70 14.04 -23.03 2.04
N SER A 71 14.07 -23.44 0.76
CA SER A 71 14.60 -24.74 0.31
C SER A 71 13.93 -25.93 1.02
N TRP A 72 12.64 -25.81 1.34
CA TRP A 72 11.83 -26.78 2.09
C TRP A 72 12.34 -27.13 3.51
N VAL A 73 13.50 -26.60 3.95
CA VAL A 73 14.13 -26.94 5.24
C VAL A 73 14.25 -25.76 6.19
N HIS A 74 13.88 -24.56 5.74
CA HIS A 74 13.83 -23.33 6.53
C HIS A 74 12.52 -22.57 6.25
N GLY A 75 12.25 -21.58 7.09
CA GLY A 75 11.14 -20.64 6.91
C GLY A 75 10.03 -20.79 7.97
N SER A 76 9.07 -19.87 7.92
CA SER A 76 7.87 -19.84 8.76
C SER A 76 6.91 -18.77 8.23
N ARG A 77 5.64 -18.81 8.64
CA ARG A 77 4.65 -17.76 8.34
C ARG A 77 5.08 -16.33 8.72
N LYS A 78 5.99 -16.22 9.68
CA LYS A 78 6.49 -14.94 10.24
C LYS A 78 7.74 -14.40 9.52
N ARG A 79 8.28 -15.08 8.50
CA ARG A 79 9.49 -14.66 7.80
C ARG A 79 9.25 -14.61 6.29
N ARG A 80 9.67 -13.52 5.66
CA ARG A 80 9.73 -13.39 4.20
C ARG A 80 11.15 -12.99 3.79
N PRO A 81 11.53 -13.16 2.50
CA PRO A 81 12.79 -12.60 2.00
C PRO A 81 12.85 -11.09 2.29
N VAL A 82 14.04 -10.57 2.63
CA VAL A 82 14.22 -9.17 3.05
C VAL A 82 13.67 -8.19 2.02
N ASP A 83 13.88 -8.46 0.73
CA ASP A 83 13.41 -7.57 -0.33
C ASP A 83 11.88 -7.63 -0.50
N VAL A 84 11.24 -8.77 -0.22
CA VAL A 84 9.78 -8.90 -0.15
C VAL A 84 9.21 -8.10 1.03
N GLU A 85 9.89 -8.12 2.19
CA GLU A 85 9.50 -7.29 3.34
C GLU A 85 9.70 -5.79 3.08
N ARG A 86 10.84 -5.41 2.48
CA ARG A 86 11.13 -4.02 2.09
C ARG A 86 10.19 -3.47 1.03
N ALA A 87 9.61 -4.35 0.21
CA ALA A 87 8.61 -3.98 -0.79
C ALA A 87 7.18 -3.88 -0.23
N TRP A 88 6.99 -4.13 1.08
CA TRP A 88 5.69 -4.02 1.78
C TRP A 88 4.63 -4.94 1.14
N PHE A 89 5.04 -6.18 0.86
CA PHE A 89 4.24 -7.14 0.10
C PHE A 89 2.82 -7.33 0.64
N ILE A 90 2.67 -7.66 1.94
CA ILE A 90 1.35 -7.92 2.53
C ILE A 90 0.50 -6.66 2.51
N GLU A 91 1.10 -5.53 2.83
CA GLU A 91 0.45 -4.24 2.86
C GLU A 91 -0.08 -3.88 1.47
N ARG A 92 0.71 -4.09 0.41
CA ARG A 92 0.27 -3.88 -0.98
C ARG A 92 -0.91 -4.76 -1.36
N LEU A 93 -0.95 -6.03 -0.95
CA LEU A 93 -2.11 -6.90 -1.20
C LEU A 93 -3.36 -6.43 -0.45
N LEU A 94 -3.23 -6.08 0.84
CA LEU A 94 -4.33 -5.54 1.64
C LEU A 94 -4.88 -4.23 1.03
N LEU A 95 -3.98 -3.36 0.58
CA LEU A 95 -4.32 -2.10 -0.09
C LEU A 95 -4.89 -2.27 -1.50
N ALA A 96 -4.63 -3.41 -2.14
CA ALA A 96 -5.24 -3.84 -3.39
C ALA A 96 -6.53 -4.65 -3.15
N GLY A 97 -6.96 -4.82 -1.90
CA GLY A 97 -8.27 -5.40 -1.53
C GLY A 97 -8.26 -6.91 -1.38
N TYR A 98 -7.07 -7.52 -1.28
CA TYR A 98 -6.90 -8.95 -1.09
C TYR A 98 -6.62 -9.25 0.39
N ALA A 99 -7.35 -10.20 0.96
CA ALA A 99 -6.96 -10.82 2.22
C ALA A 99 -5.69 -11.65 2.02
N VAL A 100 -4.88 -11.81 3.06
CA VAL A 100 -3.65 -12.62 3.00
C VAL A 100 -3.58 -13.57 4.17
N ALA A 101 -3.40 -14.86 3.90
CA ALA A 101 -3.08 -15.87 4.91
C ALA A 101 -1.64 -16.37 4.72
N SER A 102 -0.78 -16.16 5.71
CA SER A 102 0.59 -16.72 5.71
C SER A 102 0.65 -17.98 6.55
N ILE A 103 1.23 -19.06 6.04
CA ILE A 103 1.18 -20.38 6.69
C ILE A 103 2.56 -20.91 7.09
N ASP A 104 2.61 -21.66 8.18
CA ASP A 104 3.69 -22.63 8.42
C ASP A 104 3.34 -23.93 7.70
N TYR A 105 4.31 -24.68 7.19
CA TYR A 105 4.14 -26.09 6.79
C TYR A 105 5.24 -26.94 7.44
N ARG A 106 5.07 -28.27 7.50
CA ARG A 106 6.14 -29.16 7.96
C ARG A 106 7.26 -29.18 6.93
N LEU A 107 8.48 -28.92 7.38
CA LEU A 107 9.68 -28.87 6.55
C LEU A 107 10.12 -30.29 6.14
N ALA A 108 10.96 -30.40 5.12
CA ALA A 108 11.37 -31.69 4.54
C ALA A 108 12.10 -32.62 5.53
N ARG A 109 12.70 -32.08 6.59
CA ARG A 109 13.31 -32.85 7.70
C ARG A 109 12.30 -33.33 8.74
N GLU A 110 11.10 -32.76 8.72
CA GLU A 110 9.99 -33.05 9.61
C GLU A 110 9.10 -34.15 9.02
N VAL A 111 8.86 -34.11 7.70
CA VAL A 111 8.02 -35.06 6.97
C VAL A 111 8.50 -35.22 5.51
N PRO A 112 8.53 -36.44 4.95
CA PRO A 112 8.83 -36.64 3.54
C PRO A 112 7.69 -36.14 2.64
N PHE A 113 7.97 -35.95 1.35
CA PHE A 113 6.94 -35.73 0.34
C PHE A 113 5.89 -36.87 0.34
N PRO A 114 4.57 -36.60 0.19
CA PRO A 114 3.93 -35.31 -0.11
C PRO A 114 3.51 -34.47 1.12
N GLY A 115 4.03 -34.77 2.32
CA GLY A 115 3.61 -34.14 3.58
C GLY A 115 3.56 -32.59 3.56
N PRO A 116 4.61 -31.88 3.11
CA PRO A 116 4.59 -30.42 3.10
C PRO A 116 3.53 -29.86 2.13
N ALA A 117 3.30 -30.53 0.99
CA ALA A 117 2.27 -30.13 0.04
C ALA A 117 0.86 -30.44 0.59
N ALA A 118 0.71 -31.51 1.37
CA ALA A 118 -0.53 -31.83 2.07
C ALA A 118 -0.87 -30.74 3.12
N ASP A 119 0.14 -30.16 3.77
CA ASP A 119 -0.05 -29.04 4.71
C ASP A 119 -0.55 -27.77 4.01
N VAL A 120 -0.03 -27.43 2.83
CA VAL A 120 -0.55 -26.30 2.02
C VAL A 120 -2.00 -26.54 1.61
N ARG A 121 -2.35 -27.76 1.19
CA ARG A 121 -3.74 -28.13 0.87
C ARG A 121 -4.64 -28.09 2.10
N ALA A 122 -4.14 -28.50 3.27
CA ALA A 122 -4.87 -28.41 4.52
C ALA A 122 -5.15 -26.95 4.91
N ALA A 123 -4.20 -26.04 4.68
CA ALA A 123 -4.44 -24.62 4.88
C ALA A 123 -5.50 -24.05 3.93
N LEU A 124 -5.51 -24.44 2.65
CA LEU A 124 -6.57 -24.10 1.70
C LEU A 124 -7.94 -24.60 2.15
N ALA A 125 -8.02 -25.85 2.61
CA ALA A 125 -9.25 -26.43 3.14
C ALA A 125 -9.74 -25.64 4.36
N PHE A 126 -8.83 -25.29 5.28
CA PHE A 126 -9.16 -24.52 6.48
C PHE A 126 -9.77 -23.15 6.15
N VAL A 127 -9.15 -22.36 5.29
CA VAL A 127 -9.64 -21.01 4.95
C VAL A 127 -10.97 -21.06 4.19
N HIS A 128 -11.18 -22.11 3.37
CA HIS A 128 -12.45 -22.35 2.69
C HIS A 128 -13.57 -22.70 3.69
N THR A 129 -13.32 -23.65 4.60
CA THR A 129 -14.29 -24.07 5.62
C THR A 129 -14.66 -22.93 6.58
N HIS A 130 -13.75 -21.98 6.81
CA HIS A 130 -13.93 -20.84 7.74
C HIS A 130 -14.07 -19.49 7.03
N ALA A 131 -14.44 -19.48 5.74
CA ALA A 131 -14.48 -18.25 4.96
C ALA A 131 -15.42 -17.18 5.57
N ASP A 132 -16.61 -17.60 6.03
CA ASP A 132 -17.58 -16.73 6.70
C ASP A 132 -17.03 -16.15 8.02
N ASP A 133 -16.33 -16.98 8.81
CA ASP A 133 -15.77 -16.60 10.10
C ASP A 133 -14.58 -15.62 9.95
N LEU A 134 -13.82 -15.79 8.86
CA LEU A 134 -12.71 -14.91 8.49
C LEU A 134 -13.20 -13.64 7.77
N GLY A 135 -14.40 -13.69 7.17
CA GLY A 135 -14.95 -12.61 6.34
C GLY A 135 -14.24 -12.50 4.99
N ILE A 136 -14.02 -13.61 4.29
CA ILE A 136 -13.34 -13.71 2.99
C ILE A 136 -14.21 -14.44 1.95
N ASP A 137 -13.89 -14.29 0.67
CA ASP A 137 -14.59 -14.96 -0.43
C ASP A 137 -14.05 -16.38 -0.64
N ALA A 138 -14.89 -17.38 -0.31
CA ALA A 138 -14.54 -18.80 -0.42
C ALA A 138 -14.28 -19.27 -1.86
N ASP A 139 -14.83 -18.58 -2.87
CA ASP A 139 -14.70 -18.94 -4.28
C ASP A 139 -13.44 -18.33 -4.91
N LYS A 140 -12.80 -17.37 -4.23
CA LYS A 140 -11.64 -16.61 -4.75
C LYS A 140 -10.40 -16.80 -3.89
N LEU A 141 -10.00 -18.06 -3.73
CA LEU A 141 -8.78 -18.45 -3.01
C LEU A 141 -7.62 -18.62 -3.99
N VAL A 142 -6.57 -17.83 -3.83
CA VAL A 142 -5.36 -17.88 -4.66
C VAL A 142 -4.20 -18.44 -3.84
N VAL A 143 -3.35 -19.26 -4.45
CA VAL A 143 -2.08 -19.68 -3.83
C VAL A 143 -0.93 -18.90 -4.43
N TRP A 144 -0.13 -18.26 -3.59
CA TRP A 144 1.04 -17.51 -4.02
C TRP A 144 2.24 -17.95 -3.19
N GLY A 145 3.26 -18.50 -3.84
CA GLY A 145 4.48 -18.89 -3.16
C GLY A 145 5.73 -18.32 -3.81
N GLU A 146 6.84 -18.40 -3.07
CA GLU A 146 8.19 -18.12 -3.56
C GLU A 146 9.09 -19.35 -3.40
N SER A 147 9.95 -19.61 -4.40
CA SER A 147 10.94 -20.69 -4.40
C SER A 147 10.33 -22.04 -4.02
N ALA A 148 10.80 -22.68 -2.94
CA ALA A 148 10.23 -23.91 -2.40
C ALA A 148 8.72 -23.80 -2.08
N GLY A 149 8.25 -22.64 -1.62
CA GLY A 149 6.83 -22.40 -1.37
C GLY A 149 6.02 -22.29 -2.66
N ALA A 150 6.60 -21.75 -3.73
CA ALA A 150 5.99 -21.69 -5.05
C ALA A 150 5.84 -23.10 -5.66
N HIS A 151 6.88 -23.92 -5.51
CA HIS A 151 6.84 -25.35 -5.84
C HIS A 151 5.69 -26.09 -5.13
N LEU A 152 5.56 -25.91 -3.81
CA LEU A 152 4.46 -26.50 -3.04
C LEU A 152 3.10 -25.91 -3.46
N GLY A 153 3.07 -24.63 -3.80
CA GLY A 153 1.90 -23.93 -4.30
C GLY A 153 1.39 -24.50 -5.62
N LEU A 154 2.28 -24.76 -6.58
CA LEU A 154 1.92 -25.39 -7.86
C LEU A 154 1.25 -26.76 -7.67
N LEU A 155 1.69 -27.56 -6.68
CA LEU A 155 1.10 -28.87 -6.39
C LEU A 155 -0.35 -28.80 -5.88
N THR A 156 -0.81 -27.63 -5.43
CA THR A 156 -2.24 -27.41 -5.11
C THR A 156 -3.13 -27.40 -6.36
N GLY A 157 -2.55 -27.12 -7.54
CA GLY A 157 -3.24 -27.18 -8.82
C GLY A 157 -3.58 -28.59 -9.30
N ALA A 158 -3.02 -29.62 -8.66
CA ALA A 158 -3.37 -31.01 -8.94
C ALA A 158 -4.77 -31.36 -8.38
N SER A 159 -5.53 -32.15 -9.13
CA SER A 159 -6.80 -32.71 -8.64
C SER A 159 -6.60 -33.52 -7.35
N SER A 160 -7.62 -33.57 -6.49
CA SER A 160 -7.55 -34.33 -5.24
C SER A 160 -7.26 -35.82 -5.47
N GLU A 161 -7.77 -36.41 -6.56
CA GLU A 161 -7.45 -37.79 -6.96
C GLU A 161 -5.98 -37.94 -7.35
N ARG A 162 -5.47 -37.02 -8.18
CA ARG A 162 -4.07 -37.03 -8.62
C ARG A 162 -3.12 -36.85 -7.44
N PHE A 163 -3.44 -35.95 -6.51
CA PHE A 163 -2.64 -35.71 -5.31
C PHE A 163 -2.68 -36.90 -4.35
N ALA A 164 -3.85 -37.53 -4.15
CA ALA A 164 -3.95 -38.74 -3.32
C ALA A 164 -3.10 -39.90 -3.87
N ALA A 165 -3.00 -40.03 -5.19
CA ALA A 165 -2.14 -41.02 -5.84
C ALA A 165 -0.63 -40.82 -5.56
N LEU A 166 -0.20 -39.64 -5.11
CA LEU A 166 1.17 -39.36 -4.66
C LEU A 166 1.43 -39.82 -3.21
N GLY A 167 0.43 -40.43 -2.55
CA GLY A 167 0.50 -40.81 -1.13
C GLY A 167 0.02 -39.71 -0.17
N GLY A 168 -0.62 -38.66 -0.68
CA GLY A 168 -1.20 -37.59 0.15
C GLY A 168 -2.50 -38.05 0.79
N ALA A 169 -2.47 -38.47 2.06
CA ALA A 169 -3.68 -38.55 2.86
C ALA A 169 -4.09 -37.14 3.32
N ALA A 170 -5.40 -36.92 3.47
CA ALA A 170 -5.90 -35.71 4.11
C ALA A 170 -5.56 -35.77 5.61
N ASP A 171 -4.46 -35.13 6.01
CA ASP A 171 -4.11 -34.95 7.42
C ASP A 171 -5.05 -33.94 8.12
N HIS A 172 -6.06 -33.42 7.41
CA HIS A 172 -7.10 -32.54 7.95
C HIS A 172 -8.46 -33.26 8.04
N PRO A 173 -9.19 -33.15 9.17
CA PRO A 173 -10.55 -33.65 9.26
C PRO A 173 -11.51 -32.86 8.37
N GLY A 174 -12.33 -33.55 7.58
CA GLY A 174 -13.63 -33.02 7.13
C GLY A 174 -13.86 -32.93 5.63
N GLU A 175 -13.03 -32.20 4.87
CA GLU A 175 -13.35 -31.86 3.47
C GLU A 175 -12.10 -31.77 2.58
N PRO A 176 -12.19 -32.17 1.29
CA PRO A 176 -11.09 -32.01 0.33
C PRO A 176 -10.78 -30.52 0.10
N ALA A 177 -9.50 -30.18 -0.02
CA ALA A 177 -9.08 -28.82 -0.35
C ALA A 177 -9.75 -28.35 -1.67
N PRO A 178 -10.30 -27.12 -1.71
CA PRO A 178 -10.86 -26.59 -2.94
C PRO A 178 -9.76 -26.40 -3.99
N LYS A 179 -10.17 -26.40 -5.26
CA LYS A 179 -9.29 -25.98 -6.35
C LYS A 179 -9.03 -24.46 -6.20
N PRO A 180 -7.78 -23.98 -6.19
CA PRO A 180 -7.51 -22.54 -6.18
C PRO A 180 -8.10 -21.84 -7.41
N ALA A 181 -8.51 -20.59 -7.24
CA ALA A 181 -8.94 -19.72 -8.34
C ALA A 181 -7.77 -19.34 -9.26
N ALA A 182 -6.55 -19.23 -8.71
CA ALA A 182 -5.32 -19.02 -9.45
C ALA A 182 -4.09 -19.49 -8.64
N ILE A 183 -2.95 -19.64 -9.31
CA ILE A 183 -1.65 -19.89 -8.68
C ILE A 183 -0.64 -18.86 -9.18
N ILE A 184 0.13 -18.27 -8.27
CA ILE A 184 1.26 -17.38 -8.59
C ILE A 184 2.54 -18.05 -8.09
N ASP A 185 3.41 -18.36 -9.02
CA ASP A 185 4.71 -18.99 -8.81
C ASP A 185 5.82 -17.96 -9.01
N TRP A 186 6.47 -17.58 -7.92
CA TRP A 186 7.72 -16.82 -7.97
C TRP A 186 8.91 -17.77 -7.92
N TYR A 187 9.61 -17.90 -9.06
CA TYR A 187 10.87 -18.64 -9.23
C TYR A 187 10.89 -20.03 -8.58
N GLY A 188 9.79 -20.77 -8.71
CA GLY A 188 9.62 -22.12 -8.19
C GLY A 188 10.32 -23.20 -9.01
N PRO A 189 10.94 -24.18 -8.34
CA PRO A 189 11.32 -25.46 -8.93
C PRO A 189 10.13 -26.16 -9.58
N SER A 190 10.27 -26.68 -10.79
CA SER A 190 9.16 -27.32 -11.53
C SER A 190 9.47 -28.75 -11.97
N ASP A 191 10.75 -29.10 -12.16
CA ASP A 191 11.23 -30.46 -12.39
C ASP A 191 12.50 -30.76 -11.57
N LEU A 192 12.35 -31.49 -10.46
CA LEU A 192 13.47 -31.75 -9.53
C LEU A 192 14.58 -32.62 -10.16
N PRO A 193 14.29 -33.66 -10.97
CA PRO A 193 15.33 -34.38 -11.71
C PRO A 193 16.15 -33.48 -12.65
N ARG A 194 15.49 -32.57 -13.39
CA ARG A 194 16.17 -31.60 -14.26
C ARG A 194 17.04 -30.65 -13.45
N MET A 195 16.52 -30.10 -12.35
CA MET A 195 17.30 -29.27 -11.44
C MET A 195 18.55 -29.98 -10.89
N LEU A 196 18.45 -31.28 -10.57
CA LEU A 196 19.60 -32.05 -10.10
C LEU A 196 20.67 -32.15 -11.19
N ALA A 197 20.27 -32.42 -12.43
CA ALA A 197 21.18 -32.48 -13.56
C ALA A 197 21.83 -31.11 -13.84
N THR A 198 21.04 -30.04 -13.90
CA THR A 198 21.55 -28.68 -14.17
C THR A 198 22.48 -28.18 -13.06
N SER A 199 22.15 -28.45 -11.79
CA SER A 199 23.05 -28.11 -10.67
C SER A 199 24.35 -28.91 -10.70
N ALA A 200 24.32 -30.20 -11.09
CA ALA A 200 25.52 -31.02 -11.26
C ALA A 200 26.43 -30.47 -12.38
N GLU A 201 25.85 -30.09 -13.51
CA GLU A 201 26.58 -29.47 -14.62
C GLU A 201 27.24 -28.14 -14.21
N ALA A 202 26.51 -27.29 -13.48
CA ALA A 202 27.05 -26.04 -12.94
C ALA A 202 28.18 -26.30 -11.93
N ALA A 203 28.05 -27.32 -11.09
CA ALA A 203 29.07 -27.74 -10.13
C ALA A 203 30.36 -28.23 -10.81
N LEU A 204 30.25 -28.97 -11.93
CA LEU A 204 31.39 -29.38 -12.75
C LEU A 204 32.16 -28.19 -13.35
N GLY A 205 31.50 -27.03 -13.49
CA GLY A 205 32.13 -25.77 -13.88
C GLY A 205 33.10 -25.19 -12.83
N GLY A 206 33.18 -25.78 -11.64
CA GLY A 206 34.18 -25.44 -10.61
C GLY A 206 33.87 -24.19 -9.78
N ASN A 207 32.68 -23.61 -9.91
CA ASN A 207 32.24 -22.49 -9.06
C ASN A 207 31.94 -23.01 -7.63
N PRO A 208 32.60 -22.48 -6.57
CA PRO A 208 32.35 -22.88 -5.18
C PRO A 208 30.89 -22.73 -4.73
N GLU A 209 30.15 -21.78 -5.29
CA GLU A 209 28.73 -21.58 -4.98
C GLU A 209 27.86 -22.66 -5.60
N ALA A 210 28.04 -22.95 -6.89
CA ALA A 210 27.33 -24.03 -7.58
C ALA A 210 27.61 -25.41 -6.96
N LEU A 211 28.85 -25.66 -6.52
CA LEU A 211 29.21 -26.87 -5.78
C LEU A 211 28.43 -27.03 -4.47
N ARG A 212 28.27 -25.93 -3.72
CA ARG A 212 27.46 -25.94 -2.48
C ARG A 212 25.98 -26.14 -2.78
N GLN A 213 25.43 -25.39 -3.74
CA GLN A 213 24.04 -25.51 -4.15
C GLN A 213 23.68 -26.93 -4.61
N HIS A 214 24.56 -27.55 -5.41
CA HIS A 214 24.38 -28.94 -5.83
C HIS A 214 24.41 -29.91 -4.65
N ALA A 215 25.38 -29.79 -3.74
CA ALA A 215 25.48 -30.65 -2.56
C ALA A 215 24.26 -30.51 -1.62
N ASP A 216 23.76 -29.30 -1.42
CA ASP A 216 22.57 -29.03 -0.62
C ASP A 216 21.31 -29.64 -1.28
N PHE A 217 21.19 -29.53 -2.61
CA PHE A 217 20.07 -30.09 -3.36
C PHE A 217 20.11 -31.63 -3.42
N GLU A 218 21.29 -32.23 -3.60
CA GLU A 218 21.49 -33.68 -3.53
C GLU A 218 21.16 -34.20 -2.12
N GLN A 219 21.61 -33.50 -1.08
CA GLN A 219 21.27 -33.83 0.31
C GLN A 219 19.76 -33.79 0.53
N PHE A 220 19.06 -32.76 0.01
CA PHE A 220 17.61 -32.66 0.08
C PHE A 220 16.91 -33.85 -0.60
N LEU A 221 17.26 -34.19 -1.83
CA LEU A 221 16.67 -35.32 -2.54
C LEU A 221 16.93 -36.66 -1.86
N SER A 222 18.05 -36.80 -1.14
CA SER A 222 18.36 -37.99 -0.37
C SER A 222 17.46 -38.21 0.85
N MET A 223 16.62 -37.24 1.23
CA MET A 223 15.69 -37.31 2.37
C MET A 223 14.42 -38.14 2.11
N GLY A 224 14.47 -39.05 1.13
CA GLY A 224 13.35 -39.96 0.82
C GLY A 224 12.24 -39.33 -0.01
N TRP A 225 12.53 -38.21 -0.69
CA TRP A 225 11.60 -37.60 -1.62
C TRP A 225 11.63 -38.33 -2.96
N ASP A 226 10.48 -38.72 -3.46
CA ASP A 226 10.32 -39.13 -4.85
C ASP A 226 10.33 -37.85 -5.72
N ALA A 227 11.45 -37.60 -6.40
CA ALA A 227 11.66 -36.40 -7.21
C ALA A 227 10.66 -36.30 -8.38
N ASP A 228 10.23 -37.42 -8.95
CA ASP A 228 9.24 -37.44 -10.02
C ASP A 228 7.86 -37.07 -9.47
N ALA A 229 7.45 -37.69 -8.35
CA ALA A 229 6.19 -37.41 -7.69
C ALA A 229 6.12 -35.96 -7.16
N ALA A 230 7.27 -35.41 -6.78
CA ALA A 230 7.40 -34.04 -6.29
C ALA A 230 7.56 -33.00 -7.42
N SER A 231 7.56 -33.35 -8.71
CA SER A 231 7.75 -32.38 -9.80
C SER A 231 6.41 -31.86 -10.36
N PRO A 232 6.03 -30.58 -10.16
CA PRO A 232 4.80 -30.02 -10.70
C PRO A 232 4.56 -30.30 -12.19
N GLU A 233 5.59 -30.24 -13.04
CA GLU A 233 5.49 -30.51 -14.49
C GLU A 233 4.92 -31.92 -14.81
N ARG A 234 5.13 -32.88 -13.90
CA ARG A 234 4.73 -34.29 -14.03
C ARG A 234 3.40 -34.58 -13.35
N VAL A 235 2.99 -33.72 -12.42
CA VAL A 235 1.77 -33.89 -11.63
C VAL A 235 0.59 -33.15 -12.27
N LEU A 236 0.81 -31.93 -12.75
CA LEU A 236 -0.24 -31.05 -13.29
C LEU A 236 -0.88 -31.61 -14.56
N GLN A 237 -2.19 -31.33 -14.70
CA GLN A 237 -3.02 -31.74 -15.83
C GLN A 237 -3.85 -30.55 -16.35
N ALA A 238 -4.67 -30.78 -17.38
CA ALA A 238 -5.48 -29.74 -18.03
C ALA A 238 -6.50 -29.06 -17.09
N ASP A 239 -6.79 -29.66 -15.94
CA ASP A 239 -7.66 -29.11 -14.91
C ASP A 239 -6.92 -28.22 -13.89
N CYS A 240 -5.64 -27.88 -14.11
CA CYS A 240 -4.91 -26.87 -13.33
C CYS A 240 -5.62 -25.49 -13.43
N PRO A 241 -5.67 -24.68 -12.36
CA PRO A 241 -6.15 -23.30 -12.46
C PRO A 241 -5.18 -22.41 -13.26
N PRO A 242 -5.58 -21.17 -13.61
CA PRO A 242 -4.68 -20.20 -14.22
C PRO A 242 -3.40 -20.00 -13.40
N VAL A 243 -2.25 -19.91 -14.09
CA VAL A 243 -0.93 -19.81 -13.43
C VAL A 243 -0.16 -18.58 -13.93
N LEU A 244 0.32 -17.74 -13.01
CA LEU A 244 1.34 -16.74 -13.31
C LEU A 244 2.70 -17.26 -12.85
N LEU A 245 3.69 -17.20 -13.74
CA LEU A 245 5.09 -17.49 -13.46
C LEU A 245 5.88 -16.18 -13.46
N VAL A 246 6.58 -15.84 -12.38
CA VAL A 246 7.45 -14.66 -12.31
C VAL A 246 8.86 -15.08 -11.94
N HIS A 247 9.86 -14.71 -12.74
CA HIS A 247 11.20 -15.25 -12.59
C HIS A 247 12.31 -14.25 -12.93
N GLY A 248 13.38 -14.23 -12.12
CA GLY A 248 14.60 -13.48 -12.39
C GLY A 248 15.47 -14.12 -13.49
N THR A 249 15.76 -13.37 -14.55
CA THR A 249 16.59 -13.83 -15.68
C THR A 249 18.04 -14.18 -15.32
N GLY A 250 18.52 -13.71 -14.18
CA GLY A 250 19.86 -14.00 -13.64
C GLY A 250 19.86 -15.01 -12.50
N ASP A 251 18.76 -15.73 -12.26
CA ASP A 251 18.67 -16.74 -11.20
C ASP A 251 19.60 -17.93 -11.47
N THR A 252 20.55 -18.13 -10.57
CA THR A 252 21.52 -19.23 -10.62
C THR A 252 21.17 -20.37 -9.67
N MET A 253 20.20 -20.18 -8.75
CA MET A 253 19.78 -21.17 -7.78
C MET A 253 18.63 -22.02 -8.34
N VAL A 254 17.61 -21.36 -8.88
CA VAL A 254 16.55 -21.99 -9.68
C VAL A 254 16.66 -21.37 -11.06
N PRO A 255 17.30 -22.03 -12.03
CA PRO A 255 17.48 -21.42 -13.35
C PRO A 255 16.13 -21.05 -13.98
N VAL A 256 16.05 -19.88 -14.62
CA VAL A 256 14.84 -19.40 -15.32
C VAL A 256 14.27 -20.41 -16.36
N GLY A 257 15.11 -21.33 -16.82
CA GLY A 257 14.70 -22.48 -17.63
C GLY A 257 13.60 -23.34 -17.00
N GLU A 258 13.51 -23.39 -15.66
CA GLU A 258 12.42 -24.08 -14.95
C GLU A 258 11.06 -23.47 -15.28
N SER A 259 10.90 -22.15 -15.09
CA SER A 259 9.63 -21.49 -15.41
C SER A 259 9.33 -21.46 -16.91
N ARG A 260 10.34 -21.38 -17.78
CA ARG A 260 10.13 -21.49 -19.23
C ARG A 260 9.57 -22.85 -19.63
N ALA A 261 10.16 -23.94 -19.12
CA ALA A 261 9.70 -25.28 -19.42
C ALA A 261 8.32 -25.58 -18.81
N LEU A 262 8.05 -25.07 -17.59
CA LEU A 262 6.72 -25.17 -17.00
C LEU A 262 5.68 -24.40 -17.83
N ALA A 263 6.00 -23.20 -18.34
CA ALA A 263 5.11 -22.45 -19.24
C ALA A 263 4.78 -23.27 -20.50
N GLU A 264 5.79 -23.84 -21.15
CA GLU A 264 5.58 -24.74 -22.30
C GLU A 264 4.67 -25.91 -21.95
N ARG A 265 4.88 -26.53 -20.78
CA ARG A 265 4.08 -27.66 -20.30
C ARG A 265 2.63 -27.25 -20.03
N LEU A 266 2.39 -26.11 -19.39
CA LEU A 266 1.06 -25.55 -19.16
C LEU A 266 0.35 -25.24 -20.49
N GLY A 267 1.07 -24.70 -21.46
CA GLY A 267 0.57 -24.50 -22.83
C GLY A 267 0.16 -25.80 -23.52
N GLN A 268 0.95 -26.86 -23.39
CA GLN A 268 0.60 -28.19 -23.91
C GLN A 268 -0.64 -28.80 -23.24
N LEU A 269 -0.88 -28.47 -21.96
CA LEU A 269 -2.04 -28.91 -21.21
C LEU A 269 -3.29 -28.04 -21.48
N GLY A 270 -3.15 -26.92 -22.21
CA GLY A 270 -4.23 -25.96 -22.44
C GLY A 270 -4.60 -25.11 -21.23
N VAL A 271 -3.70 -25.00 -20.25
CA VAL A 271 -3.90 -24.20 -19.03
C VAL A 271 -3.60 -22.73 -19.34
N ASN A 272 -4.47 -21.83 -18.90
CA ASN A 272 -4.23 -20.39 -19.01
C ASN A 272 -3.01 -20.01 -18.15
N HIS A 273 -2.00 -19.40 -18.75
CA HIS A 273 -0.79 -19.04 -18.02
C HIS A 273 -0.10 -17.81 -18.61
N GLU A 274 0.66 -17.11 -17.76
CA GLU A 274 1.51 -15.98 -18.12
C GLU A 274 2.93 -16.23 -17.57
N LEU A 275 3.97 -15.84 -18.32
CA LEU A 275 5.36 -15.86 -17.88
C LEU A 275 5.92 -14.44 -17.93
N VAL A 276 6.39 -13.95 -16.77
CA VAL A 276 7.00 -12.64 -16.59
C VAL A 276 8.45 -12.82 -16.17
N GLU A 277 9.36 -12.44 -17.06
CA GLU A 277 10.81 -12.49 -16.81
C GLU A 277 11.34 -11.10 -16.48
N LEU A 278 12.04 -10.95 -15.35
CA LEU A 278 12.56 -9.67 -14.88
C LEU A 278 14.09 -9.72 -14.65
N PRO A 279 14.80 -8.59 -14.68
CA PRO A 279 16.21 -8.54 -14.29
C PRO A 279 16.43 -8.90 -12.81
N GLY A 280 17.32 -9.83 -12.51
CA GLY A 280 17.68 -10.16 -11.12
C GLY A 280 17.99 -11.64 -10.91
N GLY A 281 18.63 -11.94 -9.78
CA GLY A 281 18.91 -13.31 -9.33
C GLY A 281 17.73 -13.96 -8.61
N HIS A 282 18.00 -15.08 -7.91
CA HIS A 282 17.04 -15.68 -6.99
C HIS A 282 16.53 -14.63 -5.99
N VAL A 283 15.23 -14.66 -5.68
CA VAL A 283 14.52 -13.67 -4.86
C VAL A 283 14.64 -12.20 -5.32
N PHE A 284 15.11 -11.95 -6.55
CA PHE A 284 15.46 -10.63 -7.07
C PHE A 284 16.52 -9.90 -6.24
N ALA A 285 17.39 -10.65 -5.56
CA ALA A 285 18.41 -10.07 -4.68
C ALA A 285 19.29 -9.06 -5.44
N GLY A 286 19.32 -7.81 -4.94
CA GLY A 286 20.14 -6.74 -5.49
C GLY A 286 19.63 -6.16 -6.82
N SER A 287 18.36 -6.37 -7.19
CA SER A 287 17.72 -5.69 -8.32
C SER A 287 16.47 -4.92 -7.91
N ASP A 288 16.04 -3.98 -8.76
CA ASP A 288 14.82 -3.18 -8.58
C ASP A 288 13.55 -3.91 -9.04
N SER A 289 13.64 -5.24 -9.29
CA SER A 289 12.55 -6.01 -9.92
C SER A 289 11.51 -6.55 -8.96
N MET A 290 11.69 -6.40 -7.64
CA MET A 290 10.70 -6.86 -6.67
C MET A 290 9.36 -6.12 -6.81
N LEU A 291 9.37 -4.80 -7.01
CA LEU A 291 8.14 -4.02 -7.21
C LEU A 291 7.42 -4.38 -8.51
N PRO A 292 8.10 -4.41 -9.68
CA PRO A 292 7.51 -4.93 -10.92
C PRO A 292 6.96 -6.35 -10.79
N ALA A 293 7.61 -7.24 -10.03
CA ALA A 293 7.11 -8.60 -9.78
C ALA A 293 5.77 -8.60 -9.01
N ILE A 294 5.65 -7.74 -7.99
CA ILE A 294 4.40 -7.56 -7.23
C ILE A 294 3.30 -6.97 -8.12
N GLU A 295 3.61 -5.95 -8.91
CA GLU A 295 2.65 -5.29 -9.80
C GLU A 295 2.11 -6.24 -10.86
N ALA A 296 2.98 -6.96 -11.56
CA ALA A 296 2.57 -7.97 -12.54
C ALA A 296 1.65 -9.03 -11.91
N SER A 297 1.93 -9.40 -10.66
CA SER A 297 1.13 -10.36 -9.91
C SER A 297 -0.22 -9.81 -9.49
N LEU A 298 -0.29 -8.56 -9.00
CA LEU A 298 -1.55 -7.88 -8.69
C LEU A 298 -2.42 -7.67 -9.94
N ASP A 299 -1.80 -7.35 -11.07
CA ASP A 299 -2.49 -7.20 -12.35
C ASP A 299 -3.10 -8.52 -12.84
N PHE A 300 -2.35 -9.61 -12.71
CA PHE A 300 -2.87 -10.94 -12.98
C PHE A 300 -4.05 -11.30 -12.06
N LEU A 301 -3.96 -10.98 -10.75
CA LEU A 301 -5.07 -11.18 -9.82
C LEU A 301 -6.31 -10.39 -10.24
N ARG A 302 -6.17 -9.09 -10.55
CA ARG A 302 -7.28 -8.24 -10.99
C ARG A 302 -8.00 -8.81 -12.21
N ARG A 303 -7.25 -9.35 -13.18
CA ARG A 303 -7.82 -9.99 -14.37
C ARG A 303 -8.47 -11.34 -14.09
N THR A 304 -7.94 -12.11 -13.14
CA THR A 304 -8.31 -13.52 -12.95
C THR A 304 -9.39 -13.72 -11.88
N VAL A 305 -9.28 -13.02 -10.75
CA VAL A 305 -10.22 -13.13 -9.62
C VAL A 305 -11.08 -11.86 -9.43
N GLY A 306 -10.83 -10.83 -10.26
CA GLY A 306 -11.54 -9.55 -10.27
C GLY A 306 -10.84 -8.49 -9.42
N ASP A 307 -10.95 -7.22 -9.81
CA ASP A 307 -10.47 -6.09 -9.01
C ASP A 307 -11.46 -5.83 -7.86
N PRO A 308 -11.06 -6.01 -6.59
CA PRO A 308 -11.92 -5.75 -5.43
C PRO A 308 -12.42 -4.30 -5.34
N PHE A 309 -11.84 -3.40 -6.14
CA PHE A 309 -12.15 -1.96 -6.17
C PHE A 309 -12.53 -1.45 -7.56
N ALA A 310 -13.08 -2.30 -8.43
CA ALA A 310 -13.62 -1.88 -9.73
C ALA A 310 -14.91 -1.06 -9.57
N GLU A 311 -14.75 0.21 -9.21
CA GLU A 311 -15.60 1.37 -9.53
C GLU A 311 -14.84 2.65 -9.13
N VAL A 312 -13.90 3.08 -9.98
CA VAL A 312 -13.48 4.49 -10.08
C VAL A 312 -13.38 4.79 -11.58
N PRO A 313 -14.20 5.72 -12.11
CA PRO A 313 -14.11 6.10 -13.52
C PRO A 313 -12.69 6.57 -13.85
N ALA A 314 -12.11 6.02 -14.92
CA ALA A 314 -10.79 6.41 -15.40
C ALA A 314 -10.72 7.90 -15.75
N GLU A 315 -11.86 8.53 -16.06
CA GLU A 315 -11.96 9.96 -16.37
C GLU A 315 -11.63 10.88 -15.16
N LEU A 316 -11.70 10.38 -13.92
CA LEU A 316 -11.33 11.15 -12.72
C LEU A 316 -9.84 11.08 -12.38
N LEU A 317 -9.07 10.23 -13.06
CA LEU A 317 -7.66 9.97 -12.74
C LEU A 317 -6.68 10.90 -13.44
N GLY A 318 -7.13 11.67 -14.45
CA GLY A 318 -6.27 12.54 -15.27
C GLY A 318 -5.10 11.74 -15.84
N ASP A 319 -5.26 11.17 -17.04
CA ASP A 319 -4.22 10.34 -17.63
C ASP A 319 -2.91 11.15 -17.75
N PRO A 320 -1.86 10.81 -16.98
CA PRO A 320 -0.60 11.53 -17.06
C PRO A 320 0.11 11.31 -18.40
N ASP A 321 -0.31 10.33 -19.20
CA ASP A 321 0.16 10.15 -20.58
C ASP A 321 -0.50 11.13 -21.58
N GLU A 322 -1.52 11.90 -21.16
CA GLU A 322 -2.12 12.93 -22.03
C GLU A 322 -1.23 14.16 -22.24
N VAL A 323 -0.25 14.43 -21.36
CA VAL A 323 0.62 15.61 -21.48
C VAL A 323 2.08 15.19 -21.65
N ASP A 324 2.63 15.39 -22.86
CA ASP A 324 4.04 15.16 -23.15
C ASP A 324 4.92 15.96 -22.16
N PRO A 325 5.79 15.33 -21.37
CA PRO A 325 6.65 16.03 -20.42
C PRO A 325 7.69 16.97 -21.10
N GLY A 326 7.83 16.91 -22.43
CA GLY A 326 8.58 17.86 -23.24
C GLY A 326 7.76 19.03 -23.81
N HIS A 327 6.45 19.08 -23.54
CA HIS A 327 5.59 20.20 -23.93
C HIS A 327 5.78 21.38 -22.99
N ARG A 328 6.04 22.55 -23.55
CA ARG A 328 6.11 23.80 -22.80
C ARG A 328 4.73 24.45 -22.82
N LEU A 329 4.05 24.40 -21.68
CA LEU A 329 2.77 25.08 -21.51
C LEU A 329 2.93 26.61 -21.63
N SER A 330 2.09 27.21 -22.47
CA SER A 330 1.90 28.65 -22.59
C SER A 330 1.06 29.21 -21.43
N ASP A 331 1.14 30.52 -21.21
CA ASP A 331 0.33 31.19 -20.18
C ASP A 331 -1.18 31.02 -20.43
N ALA A 332 -1.60 30.90 -21.70
CA ALA A 332 -2.98 30.64 -22.07
C ALA A 332 -3.43 29.21 -21.72
N GLU A 333 -2.58 28.20 -21.97
CA GLU A 333 -2.86 26.81 -21.57
C GLU A 333 -2.92 26.68 -20.04
N ILE A 334 -2.05 27.38 -19.31
CA ILE A 334 -2.10 27.42 -17.84
C ILE A 334 -3.40 28.07 -17.36
N ALA A 335 -3.84 29.16 -17.99
CA ALA A 335 -5.12 29.79 -17.66
C ALA A 335 -6.32 28.86 -17.93
N GLU A 336 -6.28 28.10 -19.03
CA GLU A 336 -7.29 27.08 -19.34
C GLU A 336 -7.28 25.94 -18.33
N MET A 337 -6.11 25.45 -17.92
CA MET A 337 -5.96 24.44 -16.87
C MET A 337 -6.54 24.91 -15.53
N ARG A 338 -6.27 26.17 -15.13
CA ARG A 338 -6.87 26.78 -13.93
C ARG A 338 -8.40 26.82 -14.02
N ALA A 339 -8.94 27.23 -15.16
CA ALA A 339 -10.38 27.27 -15.38
C ALA A 339 -11.03 25.88 -15.38
N GLY A 340 -10.38 24.90 -16.03
CA GLY A 340 -10.84 23.51 -16.08
C GLY A 340 -10.83 22.84 -14.70
N PHE A 341 -9.77 23.06 -13.90
CA PHE A 341 -9.70 22.57 -12.53
C PHE A 341 -10.84 23.12 -11.68
N ARG A 342 -11.12 24.43 -11.77
CA ARG A 342 -12.24 25.05 -11.07
C ARG A 342 -13.59 24.47 -11.51
N ALA A 343 -13.81 24.33 -12.82
CA ALA A 343 -15.05 23.74 -13.34
C ALA A 343 -15.27 22.29 -12.85
N GLY A 344 -14.21 21.48 -12.79
CA GLY A 344 -14.29 20.11 -12.27
C GLY A 344 -14.64 20.05 -10.78
N VAL A 345 -14.08 20.95 -9.98
CA VAL A 345 -14.46 21.10 -8.57
C VAL A 345 -15.92 21.54 -8.44
N ASP A 346 -16.33 22.57 -9.18
CA ASP A 346 -17.72 23.06 -9.15
C ASP A 346 -18.71 21.95 -9.53
N GLU A 347 -18.37 21.13 -10.53
CA GLU A 347 -19.17 19.96 -10.91
C GLU A 347 -19.26 18.92 -9.78
N ALA A 348 -18.13 18.60 -9.15
CA ALA A 348 -18.09 17.60 -8.07
C ALA A 348 -18.90 18.03 -6.84
N TRP A 349 -18.87 19.32 -6.48
CA TRP A 349 -19.47 19.84 -5.25
C TRP A 349 -20.85 20.48 -5.44
N GLY A 350 -21.26 20.76 -6.67
CA GLY A 350 -22.54 21.42 -6.96
C GLY A 350 -22.61 22.81 -6.33
N ASP A 351 -23.53 23.01 -5.38
CA ASP A 351 -23.65 24.30 -4.69
C ASP A 351 -22.57 24.54 -3.62
N GLY A 352 -21.78 23.51 -3.28
CA GLY A 352 -20.65 23.57 -2.36
C GLY A 352 -20.99 24.01 -0.93
N ARG A 353 -22.29 24.11 -0.56
CA ARG A 353 -22.70 24.66 0.74
C ARG A 353 -22.67 23.58 1.80
N ILE A 354 -21.77 23.76 2.77
CA ILE A 354 -21.72 22.91 3.98
C ILE A 354 -22.56 23.56 5.09
N PRO A 355 -23.64 22.91 5.58
CA PRO A 355 -24.46 23.46 6.65
C PRO A 355 -23.67 23.69 7.94
N GLY A 356 -23.99 24.77 8.65
CA GLY A 356 -23.39 25.09 9.95
C GLY A 356 -21.97 25.66 9.87
N VAL A 357 -21.54 26.12 8.69
CA VAL A 357 -20.26 26.81 8.49
C VAL A 357 -20.51 28.17 7.84
N SER A 358 -19.88 29.20 8.41
CA SER A 358 -19.85 30.55 7.83
C SER A 358 -18.44 30.85 7.31
N SER A 359 -18.35 31.60 6.22
CA SER A 359 -17.07 31.94 5.58
C SER A 359 -16.94 33.45 5.39
N ARG A 360 -15.72 33.96 5.52
CA ARG A 360 -15.40 35.37 5.22
C ARG A 360 -13.98 35.52 4.73
N ASP A 361 -13.77 36.44 3.80
CA ASP A 361 -12.45 36.75 3.27
C ASP A 361 -11.69 37.69 4.22
N LEU A 362 -10.40 37.44 4.33
CA LEU A 362 -9.44 38.17 5.14
C LEU A 362 -8.25 38.57 4.26
N SER A 363 -7.51 39.55 4.74
CA SER A 363 -6.22 39.94 4.20
C SER A 363 -5.19 39.75 5.31
N LEU A 364 -4.10 39.05 4.98
CA LEU A 364 -2.97 38.80 5.86
C LEU A 364 -1.75 39.56 5.35
N ASP A 365 -0.90 40.01 6.26
CA ASP A 365 0.37 40.64 5.90
C ASP A 365 1.35 39.58 5.36
N GLY A 366 1.87 39.81 4.15
CA GLY A 366 2.82 38.94 3.48
C GLY A 366 4.13 39.66 3.12
N PRO A 367 5.15 38.90 2.67
CA PRO A 367 6.48 39.44 2.40
C PRO A 367 6.52 40.42 1.22
N ASP A 368 5.62 40.25 0.24
CA ASP A 368 5.56 41.06 -0.99
C ASP A 368 4.21 41.77 -1.17
N GLY A 369 3.45 41.92 -0.09
CA GLY A 369 2.12 42.51 -0.09
C GLY A 369 1.10 41.66 0.67
N ALA A 370 -0.16 42.07 0.59
CA ALA A 370 -1.26 41.35 1.21
C ALA A 370 -1.45 39.96 0.59
N ILE A 371 -1.60 38.93 1.45
CA ILE A 371 -1.99 37.57 1.08
C ILE A 371 -3.50 37.45 1.29
N GLY A 372 -4.21 36.97 0.28
CA GLY A 372 -5.63 36.64 0.39
C GLY A 372 -5.83 35.44 1.32
N ALA A 373 -6.89 35.46 2.12
CA ALA A 373 -7.24 34.32 2.96
C ALA A 373 -8.75 34.22 3.10
N ARG A 374 -9.25 33.03 3.43
CA ARG A 374 -10.67 32.81 3.74
C ARG A 374 -10.78 32.06 5.05
N LEU A 375 -11.48 32.66 6.02
CA LEU A 375 -11.76 32.00 7.29
C LEU A 375 -13.16 31.37 7.27
N HIS A 376 -13.20 30.06 7.49
CA HIS A 376 -14.38 29.27 7.76
C HIS A 376 -14.51 29.06 9.26
N GLU A 377 -15.70 29.31 9.79
CA GLU A 377 -15.99 29.18 11.22
C GLU A 377 -17.26 28.34 11.42
N PRO A 378 -17.22 27.32 12.30
CA PRO A 378 -18.38 26.49 12.55
C PRO A 378 -19.34 27.22 13.52
N ASP A 379 -20.64 27.05 13.27
CA ASP A 379 -21.71 27.58 14.11
C ASP A 379 -21.80 26.85 15.47
N TYR A 380 -21.04 25.77 15.62
CA TYR A 380 -20.94 24.97 16.84
C TYR A 380 -19.46 24.74 17.20
N VAL A 381 -19.20 24.54 18.49
CA VAL A 381 -17.88 24.19 19.03
C VAL A 381 -18.09 23.09 20.06
N PRO A 382 -17.17 22.11 20.21
CA PRO A 382 -17.27 21.12 21.27
C PRO A 382 -17.42 21.75 22.67
N LEU A 383 -18.30 21.15 23.49
CA LEU A 383 -18.67 21.65 24.81
C LEU A 383 -17.43 21.81 25.72
N GLY A 384 -17.33 22.96 26.39
CA GLY A 384 -16.22 23.28 27.30
C GLY A 384 -14.95 23.76 26.59
N ARG A 385 -15.00 24.01 25.28
CA ARG A 385 -13.88 24.53 24.47
C ARG A 385 -14.25 25.83 23.76
N GLU A 386 -15.23 26.58 24.26
CA GLU A 386 -15.86 27.70 23.53
C GLU A 386 -14.97 28.94 23.38
N ARG A 387 -13.83 29.02 24.08
CA ARG A 387 -12.96 30.20 24.11
C ARG A 387 -11.61 30.03 23.43
N GLU A 388 -10.97 28.88 23.61
CA GLU A 388 -9.61 28.62 23.11
C GLU A 388 -9.66 27.53 22.04
N LEU A 389 -9.57 27.95 20.77
CA LEU A 389 -9.75 27.07 19.63
C LEU A 389 -8.40 26.71 18.98
N PRO A 390 -8.24 25.47 18.49
CA PRO A 390 -7.25 25.22 17.45
C PRO A 390 -7.69 25.92 16.17
N LEU A 391 -6.75 26.58 15.48
CA LEU A 391 -6.97 27.09 14.12
C LEU A 391 -6.28 26.15 13.13
N ILE A 392 -7.03 25.67 12.14
CA ILE A 392 -6.47 24.94 11.02
C ILE A 392 -6.06 25.95 9.95
N VAL A 393 -4.77 26.03 9.62
CA VAL A 393 -4.28 26.83 8.49
C VAL A 393 -4.11 25.88 7.31
N GLU A 394 -4.95 26.06 6.28
CA GLU A 394 -4.99 25.21 5.09
C GLU A 394 -4.20 25.83 3.93
N PHE A 395 -3.29 25.04 3.36
CA PHE A 395 -2.64 25.31 2.09
C PHE A 395 -3.23 24.38 1.02
N HIS A 396 -3.73 24.97 -0.06
CA HIS A 396 -4.44 24.23 -1.11
C HIS A 396 -3.53 23.34 -1.97
N SER A 397 -4.12 22.39 -2.69
CA SER A 397 -3.44 21.58 -3.71
C SER A 397 -3.33 22.30 -5.06
N GLY A 398 -2.69 21.66 -6.04
CA GLY A 398 -2.63 22.15 -7.43
C GLY A 398 -1.23 22.33 -7.99
N GLY A 399 -0.23 21.63 -7.46
CA GLY A 399 1.12 21.62 -8.02
C GLY A 399 1.78 23.00 -8.05
N PHE A 400 1.37 23.93 -7.18
CA PHE A 400 1.76 25.35 -7.23
C PHE A 400 1.31 26.09 -8.50
N VAL A 401 0.51 25.48 -9.38
CA VAL A 401 0.07 26.04 -10.68
C VAL A 401 -1.41 26.41 -10.65
N VAL A 402 -2.25 25.50 -10.15
CA VAL A 402 -3.71 25.66 -10.01
C VAL A 402 -4.12 25.67 -8.53
N GLY A 403 -5.43 25.83 -8.31
CA GLY A 403 -5.99 25.99 -6.98
C GLY A 403 -5.98 27.43 -6.51
N ASP A 404 -6.93 27.75 -5.64
CA ASP A 404 -7.18 29.06 -5.03
C ASP A 404 -8.21 28.89 -3.89
N LEU A 405 -8.61 30.00 -3.26
CA LEU A 405 -9.60 30.00 -2.19
C LEU A 405 -10.96 29.40 -2.58
N ASP A 406 -11.42 29.56 -3.81
CA ASP A 406 -12.75 29.09 -4.22
C ASP A 406 -12.74 27.59 -4.50
N THR A 407 -11.71 27.09 -5.19
CA THR A 407 -11.56 25.67 -5.52
C THR A 407 -11.46 24.77 -4.29
N HIS A 408 -10.99 25.29 -3.15
CA HIS A 408 -10.86 24.52 -1.91
C HIS A 408 -11.87 24.96 -0.84
N ALA A 409 -12.70 25.97 -1.09
CA ALA A 409 -13.69 26.42 -0.10
C ALA A 409 -14.66 25.30 0.35
N PRO A 410 -15.18 24.42 -0.54
CA PRO A 410 -16.04 23.32 -0.11
C PRO A 410 -15.31 22.29 0.77
N SER A 411 -14.07 21.92 0.43
CA SER A 411 -13.27 20.98 1.25
C SER A 411 -12.87 21.59 2.60
N ALA A 412 -12.52 22.87 2.64
CA ALA A 412 -12.23 23.60 3.87
C ALA A 412 -13.47 23.73 4.76
N ALA A 413 -14.64 24.02 4.18
CA ALA A 413 -15.90 24.05 4.92
C ALA A 413 -16.28 22.66 5.44
N ARG A 414 -16.04 21.58 4.66
CA ARG A 414 -16.22 20.19 5.11
C ARG A 414 -15.32 19.88 6.31
N LEU A 415 -14.04 20.23 6.24
CA LEU A 415 -13.07 20.05 7.32
C LEU A 415 -13.46 20.83 8.58
N CYS A 416 -13.87 22.09 8.41
CA CYS A 416 -14.40 22.95 9.47
C CYS A 416 -15.60 22.29 10.17
N ALA A 417 -16.57 21.83 9.38
CA ALA A 417 -17.76 21.14 9.88
C ALA A 417 -17.45 19.78 10.52
N ALA A 418 -16.46 19.02 10.06
CA ALA A 418 -16.12 17.71 10.60
C ALA A 418 -15.31 17.81 11.91
N THR A 419 -14.47 18.82 12.03
CA THR A 419 -13.58 19.01 13.18
C THR A 419 -14.18 19.89 14.26
N GLY A 420 -15.12 20.78 13.92
CA GLY A 420 -15.59 21.83 14.83
C GLY A 420 -14.51 22.87 15.17
N ALA A 421 -13.46 22.96 14.35
CA ALA A 421 -12.39 23.94 14.46
C ALA A 421 -12.45 24.93 13.27
N PRO A 422 -12.14 26.23 13.47
CA PRO A 422 -12.04 27.18 12.37
C PRO A 422 -10.91 26.81 11.40
N VAL A 423 -11.15 27.04 10.11
CA VAL A 423 -10.19 26.78 9.02
C VAL A 423 -9.86 28.08 8.29
N LEU A 424 -8.59 28.47 8.26
CA LEU A 424 -8.05 29.61 7.52
C LEU A 424 -7.35 29.10 6.26
N GLN A 425 -7.99 29.27 5.10
CA GLN A 425 -7.36 29.01 3.81
C GLN A 425 -6.42 30.14 3.44
N VAL A 426 -5.30 29.80 2.80
CA VAL A 426 -4.28 30.75 2.36
C VAL A 426 -4.17 30.76 0.83
N ASP A 427 -4.33 31.95 0.23
CA ASP A 427 -4.17 32.21 -1.20
C ASP A 427 -2.70 32.52 -1.51
N TYR A 428 -1.84 31.51 -1.38
CA TYR A 428 -0.40 31.70 -1.60
C TYR A 428 -0.10 31.91 -3.09
N ARG A 429 0.99 32.60 -3.40
CA ARG A 429 1.40 32.86 -4.78
C ARG A 429 1.76 31.59 -5.55
N VAL A 430 1.24 31.47 -6.77
CA VAL A 430 1.40 30.33 -7.70
C VAL A 430 2.32 30.64 -8.89
N THR A 431 2.83 29.60 -9.54
CA THR A 431 3.60 29.62 -10.79
C THR A 431 2.65 29.65 -12.00
N PRO A 432 3.04 30.25 -13.15
CA PRO A 432 4.35 30.80 -13.54
C PRO A 432 4.64 32.22 -13.06
N GLU A 433 3.67 32.93 -12.49
CA GLU A 433 3.83 34.32 -12.04
C GLU A 433 4.86 34.44 -10.93
N HIS A 434 4.92 33.45 -10.05
CA HIS A 434 5.81 33.41 -8.90
C HIS A 434 6.49 32.05 -8.77
N ALA A 435 7.80 32.04 -9.04
CA ALA A 435 8.64 30.85 -8.85
C ALA A 435 8.96 30.60 -7.37
N PHE A 436 9.56 29.44 -7.08
CA PHE A 436 10.12 29.13 -5.77
C PHE A 436 11.10 30.23 -5.31
N PRO A 437 11.03 30.72 -4.05
CA PRO A 437 10.26 30.17 -2.92
C PRO A 437 8.99 30.94 -2.56
N ALA A 438 8.30 31.60 -3.50
CA ALA A 438 7.18 32.52 -3.19
C ALA A 438 6.06 31.86 -2.36
N ALA A 439 5.51 30.73 -2.80
CA ALA A 439 4.47 30.00 -2.07
C ALA A 439 4.90 29.63 -0.62
N TYR A 440 6.15 29.17 -0.43
CA TYR A 440 6.70 28.88 0.88
C TYR A 440 6.78 30.13 1.77
N ALA A 441 7.23 31.25 1.21
CA ALA A 441 7.35 32.51 1.95
C ALA A 441 5.98 33.01 2.40
N ASP A 442 4.95 32.89 1.55
CA ASP A 442 3.58 33.26 1.91
C ASP A 442 3.01 32.31 2.98
N ALA A 443 3.23 31.00 2.85
CA ALA A 443 2.76 30.02 3.83
C ALA A 443 3.32 30.28 5.25
N VAL A 444 4.62 30.58 5.36
CA VAL A 444 5.24 30.94 6.66
C VAL A 444 4.67 32.27 7.18
N ALA A 445 4.51 33.27 6.32
CA ALA A 445 3.98 34.58 6.71
C ALA A 445 2.53 34.48 7.21
N SER A 446 1.68 33.73 6.52
CA SER A 446 0.28 33.53 6.91
C SER A 446 0.12 32.86 8.27
N VAL A 447 0.96 31.88 8.60
CA VAL A 447 0.92 31.24 9.93
C VAL A 447 1.38 32.20 11.03
N ARG A 448 2.44 32.97 10.77
CA ARG A 448 2.93 33.99 11.71
C ARG A 448 1.88 35.08 11.96
N GLU A 449 1.23 35.55 10.89
CA GLU A 449 0.22 36.58 10.97
C GLU A 449 -1.06 36.09 11.66
N ALA A 450 -1.52 34.87 11.34
CA ALA A 450 -2.65 34.25 12.02
C ALA A 450 -2.40 34.11 13.54
N TRP A 451 -1.17 33.78 13.94
CA TRP A 451 -0.78 33.71 15.35
C TRP A 451 -0.66 35.09 16.00
N ALA A 452 -0.11 36.08 15.30
CA ALA A 452 -0.03 37.45 15.79
C ALA A 452 -1.43 38.01 16.08
N ARG A 453 -2.39 37.72 15.20
CA ARG A 453 -3.81 38.10 15.29
C ARG A 453 -4.68 37.08 16.03
N ARG A 454 -4.11 36.18 16.83
CA ARG A 454 -4.87 35.10 17.48
C ARG A 454 -6.08 35.54 18.31
N ALA A 455 -6.07 36.77 18.85
CA ALA A 455 -7.19 37.33 19.62
C ALA A 455 -8.21 38.13 18.78
N ASP A 456 -7.86 38.48 17.53
CA ASP A 456 -8.64 39.37 16.66
C ASP A 456 -8.60 38.97 15.16
N LEU A 457 -8.35 37.69 14.88
CA LEU A 457 -8.39 37.09 13.54
C LEU A 457 -9.79 37.17 12.89
N GLY A 458 -10.77 37.59 13.68
CA GLY A 458 -12.15 37.85 13.27
C GLY A 458 -13.15 36.83 13.81
N LEU A 459 -12.70 35.80 14.55
CA LEU A 459 -13.55 34.74 15.13
C LEU A 459 -14.71 35.34 15.94
N ALA A 460 -15.77 34.56 16.15
CA ALA A 460 -16.92 35.03 16.90
C ALA A 460 -16.50 35.53 18.31
N PRO A 461 -17.17 36.56 18.86
CA PRO A 461 -16.72 37.22 20.08
C PRO A 461 -16.44 36.26 21.24
N GLY A 462 -15.25 36.40 21.84
CA GLY A 462 -14.81 35.58 22.96
C GLY A 462 -14.10 34.28 22.58
N ARG A 463 -13.89 34.03 21.28
CA ARG A 463 -13.04 32.95 20.75
C ARG A 463 -11.68 33.51 20.35
N GLU A 464 -10.62 32.80 20.73
CA GLU A 464 -9.24 33.12 20.39
C GLU A 464 -8.51 31.85 19.92
N VAL A 465 -7.47 32.04 19.10
CA VAL A 465 -6.63 30.95 18.63
C VAL A 465 -5.59 30.60 19.69
N SER A 466 -5.62 29.36 20.15
CA SER A 466 -4.72 28.84 21.20
C SER A 466 -3.57 28.00 20.66
N ARG A 467 -3.76 27.40 19.47
CA ARG A 467 -2.79 26.55 18.79
C ARG A 467 -3.09 26.46 17.30
N ILE A 468 -2.08 26.17 16.49
CA ILE A 468 -2.14 26.06 15.04
C ILE A 468 -2.05 24.59 14.63
N VAL A 469 -2.91 24.19 13.71
CA VAL A 469 -2.81 22.95 12.94
C VAL A 469 -2.38 23.35 11.54
N LEU A 470 -1.25 22.82 11.06
CA LEU A 470 -0.83 23.00 9.67
C LEU A 470 -1.51 21.92 8.85
N TYR A 471 -2.26 22.29 7.83
CA TYR A 471 -3.01 21.36 7.00
C TYR A 471 -2.76 21.65 5.52
N GLY A 472 -2.61 20.62 4.72
CA GLY A 472 -2.61 20.80 3.27
C GLY A 472 -2.57 19.48 2.52
N ASP A 473 -2.91 19.55 1.25
CA ASP A 473 -2.92 18.39 0.36
C ASP A 473 -2.05 18.63 -0.88
N SER A 474 -1.36 17.58 -1.35
CA SER A 474 -0.40 17.64 -2.47
C SER A 474 0.71 18.69 -2.24
N ALA A 475 0.84 19.68 -3.13
CA ALA A 475 1.71 20.84 -2.97
C ALA A 475 1.48 21.60 -1.65
N GLY A 476 0.23 21.76 -1.22
CA GLY A 476 -0.13 22.34 0.07
C GLY A 476 0.32 21.46 1.24
N GLY A 477 0.29 20.14 1.08
CA GLY A 477 0.84 19.19 2.06
C GLY A 477 2.36 19.33 2.20
N ALA A 478 3.06 19.59 1.10
CA ALA A 478 4.48 19.93 1.12
C ALA A 478 4.72 21.24 1.89
N LEU A 479 3.94 22.30 1.62
CA LEU A 479 4.01 23.57 2.36
C LEU A 479 3.77 23.38 3.86
N ALA A 480 2.76 22.60 4.25
CA ALA A 480 2.46 22.32 5.65
C ALA A 480 3.65 21.66 6.39
N LEU A 481 4.30 20.68 5.75
CA LEU A 481 5.50 20.03 6.29
C LEU A 481 6.71 20.97 6.32
N SER A 482 6.94 21.75 5.27
CA SER A 482 8.03 22.72 5.19
C SER A 482 7.91 23.82 6.26
N VAL A 483 6.70 24.34 6.48
CA VAL A 483 6.42 25.32 7.54
C VAL A 483 6.62 24.70 8.92
N ALA A 484 6.22 23.43 9.12
CA ALA A 484 6.48 22.74 10.37
C ALA A 484 7.98 22.59 10.66
N LEU A 485 8.77 22.27 9.64
CA LEU A 485 10.22 22.22 9.75
C LEU A 485 10.81 23.58 10.13
N GLU A 486 10.34 24.68 9.55
CA GLU A 486 10.76 26.05 9.89
C GLU A 486 10.41 26.42 11.35
N LEU A 487 9.21 26.08 11.79
CA LEU A 487 8.69 26.47 13.10
C LEU A 487 9.11 25.53 14.25
N ARG A 488 9.67 24.35 13.98
CA ARG A 488 9.98 23.32 15.00
C ARG A 488 10.89 23.78 16.13
N SER A 489 11.72 24.81 15.90
CA SER A 489 12.62 25.40 16.90
C SER A 489 12.10 26.71 17.51
N GLN A 490 10.92 27.18 17.09
CA GLN A 490 10.34 28.46 17.49
C GLN A 490 9.25 28.24 18.54
N SER A 491 9.55 28.50 19.82
CA SER A 491 8.61 28.26 20.92
C SER A 491 7.47 29.27 21.02
N GLU A 492 7.47 30.34 20.21
CA GLU A 492 6.44 31.38 20.29
C GLU A 492 5.12 31.01 19.62
N ILE A 493 5.15 30.14 18.60
CA ILE A 493 3.97 29.67 17.89
C ILE A 493 3.70 28.23 18.32
N VAL A 494 2.52 27.98 18.89
CA VAL A 494 2.13 26.64 19.34
C VAL A 494 1.55 25.88 18.16
N VAL A 495 2.38 25.10 17.46
CA VAL A 495 1.91 24.15 16.43
C VAL A 495 1.51 22.84 17.11
N ASP A 496 0.21 22.53 17.10
CA ASP A 496 -0.37 21.32 17.69
C ASP A 496 0.02 20.07 16.90
N ARG A 497 -0.08 20.15 15.57
CA ARG A 497 0.17 19.05 14.63
C ARG A 497 0.27 19.51 13.19
N VAL A 498 0.71 18.61 12.33
CA VAL A 498 0.68 18.73 10.87
C VAL A 498 -0.22 17.64 10.30
N VAL A 499 -1.07 18.00 9.34
CA VAL A 499 -1.87 17.06 8.54
C VAL A 499 -1.49 17.26 7.09
N ALA A 500 -0.80 16.29 6.51
CA ALA A 500 -0.38 16.34 5.12
C ALA A 500 -0.99 15.17 4.34
N ILE A 501 -1.79 15.51 3.33
CA ILE A 501 -2.52 14.55 2.50
C ILE A 501 -1.81 14.45 1.15
N TYR A 502 -1.46 13.23 0.74
CA TYR A 502 -0.66 12.88 -0.43
C TYR A 502 0.45 13.90 -0.73
N PRO A 503 1.31 14.25 0.25
CA PRO A 503 2.23 15.37 0.08
C PRO A 503 3.31 15.08 -0.96
N VAL A 504 3.66 16.10 -1.74
CA VAL A 504 4.85 16.06 -2.61
C VAL A 504 6.09 16.32 -1.75
N VAL A 505 6.72 15.27 -1.25
CA VAL A 505 7.86 15.36 -0.32
C VAL A 505 9.21 15.33 -1.04
N GLU A 506 9.25 14.76 -2.23
CA GLU A 506 10.38 14.64 -3.13
C GLU A 506 9.94 14.98 -4.56
N TRP A 507 10.86 15.54 -5.35
CA TRP A 507 10.62 16.01 -6.72
C TRP A 507 11.33 15.14 -7.77
N THR A 508 11.98 14.06 -7.35
CA THR A 508 12.66 13.09 -8.21
C THR A 508 11.72 11.90 -8.48
N ASP A 509 11.70 11.42 -9.72
CA ASP A 509 11.09 10.13 -10.14
C ASP A 509 9.56 10.01 -10.22
N ILE A 510 8.79 11.11 -10.12
CA ILE A 510 7.33 11.09 -10.38
C ILE A 510 7.01 12.09 -11.49
N PRO A 511 6.18 11.74 -12.49
CA PRO A 511 5.73 12.72 -13.46
C PRO A 511 4.91 13.76 -12.72
N LEU A 512 5.55 14.92 -12.54
CA LEU A 512 4.97 16.07 -11.88
C LEU A 512 3.69 16.47 -12.63
N TRP A 513 2.75 17.03 -11.89
CA TRP A 513 1.58 17.62 -12.51
C TRP A 513 2.01 18.64 -13.58
N PRO A 514 1.40 18.69 -14.77
CA PRO A 514 1.89 19.52 -15.86
C PRO A 514 2.11 20.98 -15.46
N GLY A 515 3.31 21.51 -15.72
CA GLY A 515 3.66 22.90 -15.44
C GLY A 515 4.32 23.13 -14.08
N MET A 516 4.44 22.10 -13.22
CA MET A 516 5.17 22.18 -11.96
C MET A 516 6.64 22.60 -12.16
N SER A 517 7.29 22.19 -13.26
CA SER A 517 8.63 22.64 -13.66
C SER A 517 8.81 24.16 -13.63
N ARG A 518 7.75 24.91 -13.94
CA ARG A 518 7.75 26.38 -13.96
C ARG A 518 8.03 26.96 -12.57
N TYR A 519 7.67 26.24 -11.50
CA TYR A 519 7.98 26.67 -10.13
C TYR A 519 9.48 26.67 -9.84
N LEU A 520 10.24 25.78 -10.50
CA LEU A 520 11.70 25.79 -10.51
C LEU A 520 12.28 26.73 -11.60
N GLY A 521 11.45 27.41 -12.37
CA GLY A 521 11.88 28.24 -13.50
C GLY A 521 12.33 27.45 -14.73
N ALA A 522 12.13 26.12 -14.74
CA ALA A 522 12.36 25.29 -15.92
C ALA A 522 11.26 25.54 -16.97
N ALA A 523 11.53 25.20 -18.23
CA ALA A 523 10.59 25.43 -19.33
C ALA A 523 9.62 24.25 -19.51
N THR A 524 10.11 23.03 -19.32
CA THR A 524 9.35 21.78 -19.40
C THR A 524 9.73 20.86 -18.24
N GLU A 525 8.97 19.79 -18.00
CA GLU A 525 9.29 18.81 -16.97
C GLU A 525 10.60 18.05 -17.27
N LYS A 526 10.91 17.85 -18.56
CA LYS A 526 12.20 17.27 -19.00
C LYS A 526 13.41 18.19 -18.75
N ASP A 527 13.19 19.49 -18.57
CA ASP A 527 14.26 20.47 -18.35
C ASP A 527 14.67 20.61 -16.88
N ILE A 528 14.03 19.88 -15.96
CA ILE A 528 14.42 19.87 -14.55
C ILE A 528 15.77 19.14 -14.45
N ASP A 529 16.81 19.86 -14.06
CA ASP A 529 18.12 19.28 -13.78
C ASP A 529 18.06 18.48 -12.46
N PRO A 530 18.26 17.15 -12.48
CA PRO A 530 18.29 16.35 -11.25
C PRO A 530 19.39 16.77 -10.27
N ALA A 531 20.40 17.52 -10.72
CA ALA A 531 21.44 18.08 -9.88
C ALA A 531 21.08 19.45 -9.27
N ASP A 532 19.92 20.03 -9.58
CA ASP A 532 19.48 21.32 -9.05
C ASP A 532 19.47 21.27 -7.51
N PRO A 533 20.25 22.14 -6.83
CA PRO A 533 20.35 22.12 -5.38
C PRO A 533 19.01 22.39 -4.69
N ARG A 534 18.04 23.03 -5.35
CA ARG A 534 16.70 23.28 -4.81
C ARG A 534 15.91 21.99 -4.59
N LEU A 535 16.17 20.93 -5.35
CA LEU A 535 15.55 19.61 -5.13
C LEU A 535 15.96 18.98 -3.79
N ARG A 536 17.04 19.49 -3.16
CA ARG A 536 17.48 19.10 -1.81
C ARG A 536 17.13 20.13 -0.75
N ASP A 537 16.41 21.19 -1.12
CA ASP A 537 15.98 22.24 -0.20
C ASP A 537 14.70 21.81 0.50
N ALA A 538 14.74 21.68 1.83
CA ALA A 538 13.60 21.24 2.64
C ALA A 538 12.38 22.18 2.53
N ARG A 539 12.55 23.41 2.03
CA ARG A 539 11.45 24.35 1.77
C ARG A 539 10.60 23.93 0.57
N LEU A 540 11.22 23.24 -0.40
CA LEU A 540 10.59 22.73 -1.61
C LEU A 540 10.21 21.25 -1.47
N ALA A 541 11.16 20.46 -0.99
CA ALA A 541 11.10 19.01 -0.88
C ALA A 541 11.34 18.63 0.59
N PRO A 542 10.33 18.68 1.46
CA PRO A 542 10.50 18.40 2.90
C PRO A 542 11.05 16.99 3.16
N GLY A 543 10.85 16.06 2.23
CA GLY A 543 11.51 14.76 2.22
C GLY A 543 13.02 14.87 2.18
N ALA A 544 13.62 15.84 1.50
CA ALA A 544 15.07 15.99 1.45
C ALA A 544 15.71 16.53 2.75
N ALA A 545 14.93 16.89 3.76
CA ALA A 545 15.47 17.43 5.02
C ALA A 545 16.42 16.43 5.71
N LEU A 546 17.64 16.89 6.02
CA LEU A 546 18.66 16.09 6.70
C LEU A 546 18.27 15.76 8.16
N GLU A 547 17.53 16.67 8.79
CA GLU A 547 17.09 16.56 10.18
C GLU A 547 15.56 16.66 10.25
N LEU A 548 14.94 15.63 10.84
CA LEU A 548 13.48 15.52 11.00
C LEU A 548 13.06 15.46 12.47
N GLN A 549 13.98 15.61 13.42
CA GLN A 549 13.65 15.51 14.85
C GLN A 549 12.83 16.73 15.32
N ASN A 550 12.05 16.52 16.38
CA ASN A 550 11.28 17.56 17.08
C ASN A 550 10.17 18.20 16.24
N LEU A 551 9.61 17.49 15.25
CA LEU A 551 8.38 17.95 14.62
C LEU A 551 7.20 17.78 15.59
N PRO A 552 6.17 18.64 15.50
CA PRO A 552 4.88 18.35 16.13
C PRO A 552 4.32 17.03 15.57
N PRO A 553 3.36 16.37 16.26
CA PRO A 553 2.70 15.18 15.76
C PRO A 553 2.28 15.32 14.29
N VAL A 554 2.63 14.33 13.46
CA VAL A 554 2.34 14.35 12.03
C VAL A 554 1.26 13.33 11.72
N GLN A 555 0.23 13.77 11.00
CA GLN A 555 -0.76 12.90 10.36
C GLN A 555 -0.48 12.91 8.86
N LEU A 556 -0.09 11.75 8.32
CA LEU A 556 0.05 11.55 6.88
C LEU A 556 -1.14 10.74 6.37
N ALA A 557 -1.71 11.16 5.24
CA ALA A 557 -2.72 10.39 4.53
C ALA A 557 -2.33 10.28 3.05
N VAL A 558 -2.50 9.14 2.41
CA VAL A 558 -2.20 8.97 0.98
C VAL A 558 -3.04 7.85 0.38
N GLY A 559 -3.45 7.98 -0.88
CA GLY A 559 -4.22 6.96 -1.57
C GLY A 559 -3.36 5.77 -2.02
N SER A 560 -3.92 4.55 -2.04
CA SER A 560 -3.19 3.37 -2.54
C SER A 560 -3.05 3.33 -4.06
N ARG A 561 -3.81 4.17 -4.78
CA ARG A 561 -3.65 4.42 -6.23
C ARG A 561 -2.95 5.75 -6.51
N ASP A 562 -2.35 6.36 -5.49
CA ASP A 562 -1.64 7.62 -5.64
C ASP A 562 -0.19 7.39 -6.05
N ARG A 563 0.29 8.18 -7.02
CA ARG A 563 1.66 8.13 -7.52
C ARG A 563 2.68 8.57 -6.46
N VAL A 564 2.25 9.38 -5.49
CA VAL A 564 3.10 9.82 -4.37
C VAL A 564 3.07 8.87 -3.19
N LEU A 565 2.39 7.71 -3.30
CA LEU A 565 2.33 6.70 -2.24
C LEU A 565 3.72 6.34 -1.75
N GLU A 566 4.62 5.97 -2.65
CA GLU A 566 5.94 5.44 -2.28
C GLU A 566 6.79 6.49 -1.55
N GLN A 567 6.86 7.71 -2.08
CA GLN A 567 7.58 8.80 -1.41
C GLN A 567 6.94 9.16 -0.05
N THR A 568 5.60 9.07 0.06
CA THR A 568 4.91 9.30 1.35
C THR A 568 5.28 8.23 2.38
N LEU A 569 5.32 6.96 1.97
CA LEU A 569 5.72 5.85 2.84
C LEU A 569 7.20 5.93 3.25
N ALA A 570 8.08 6.28 2.31
CA ALA A 570 9.50 6.48 2.60
C ALA A 570 9.71 7.64 3.59
N PHE A 571 8.99 8.74 3.42
CA PHE A 571 9.03 9.86 4.35
C PHE A 571 8.45 9.53 5.72
N ALA A 572 7.32 8.80 5.76
CA ALA A 572 6.72 8.28 6.99
C ALA A 572 7.72 7.44 7.81
N TYR A 573 8.47 6.56 7.13
CA TYR A 573 9.51 5.77 7.78
C TYR A 573 10.61 6.66 8.38
N ARG A 574 11.06 7.69 7.65
CA ARG A 574 12.07 8.64 8.14
C ARG A 574 11.58 9.46 9.33
N LEU A 575 10.31 9.88 9.34
CA LEU A 575 9.70 10.55 10.49
C LEU A 575 9.69 9.65 11.74
N LYS A 576 9.28 8.38 11.58
CA LYS A 576 9.25 7.38 12.67
C LYS A 576 10.67 7.07 13.16
N ALA A 577 11.64 6.91 12.26
CA ALA A 577 13.04 6.69 12.58
C ALA A 577 13.69 7.89 13.30
N ALA A 578 13.24 9.12 13.00
CA ALA A 578 13.65 10.34 13.71
C ALA A 578 12.94 10.53 15.07
N GLY A 579 12.04 9.63 15.46
CA GLY A 579 11.37 9.63 16.76
C GLY A 579 10.11 10.51 16.85
N ASN A 580 9.54 10.94 15.72
CA ASN A 580 8.33 11.76 15.72
C ASN A 580 7.07 10.91 15.96
N ALA A 581 6.07 11.51 16.60
CA ALA A 581 4.73 10.94 16.66
C ALA A 581 4.08 11.00 15.28
N LEU A 582 3.63 9.86 14.78
CA LEU A 582 3.13 9.71 13.42
C LEU A 582 1.84 8.89 13.40
N ASP A 583 0.78 9.47 12.84
CA ASP A 583 -0.43 8.78 12.42
C ASP A 583 -0.39 8.65 10.88
N LEU A 584 -0.15 7.45 10.35
CA LEU A 584 -0.16 7.19 8.89
C LEU A 584 -1.46 6.52 8.45
N GLN A 585 -2.12 7.08 7.43
CA GLN A 585 -3.30 6.52 6.80
C GLN A 585 -3.05 6.26 5.33
N VAL A 586 -2.92 4.99 4.95
CA VAL A 586 -2.98 4.61 3.53
C VAL A 586 -4.42 4.27 3.18
N LEU A 587 -5.03 5.09 2.33
CA LEU A 587 -6.44 5.08 2.01
C LEU A 587 -6.65 4.19 0.78
N PRO A 588 -7.45 3.11 0.89
CA PRO A 588 -7.58 2.14 -0.19
C PRO A 588 -8.29 2.74 -1.41
N ALA A 589 -7.80 2.37 -2.59
CA ALA A 589 -8.39 2.59 -3.91
C ALA A 589 -8.53 4.06 -4.37
N VAL A 590 -8.18 5.03 -3.53
CA VAL A 590 -8.26 6.45 -3.90
C VAL A 590 -6.99 6.92 -4.59
N PRO A 591 -7.11 7.77 -5.62
CA PRO A 591 -5.98 8.38 -6.32
C PRO A 591 -5.58 9.73 -5.70
N HIS A 592 -4.62 10.38 -6.34
CA HIS A 592 -4.28 11.77 -6.06
C HIS A 592 -5.50 12.69 -6.22
N GLY A 593 -5.61 13.71 -5.36
CA GLY A 593 -6.69 14.69 -5.44
C GLY A 593 -8.03 14.24 -4.83
N PHE A 594 -8.13 13.06 -4.23
CA PHE A 594 -9.39 12.58 -3.64
C PHE A 594 -9.97 13.54 -2.57
N ASN A 595 -9.14 14.33 -1.88
CA ASN A 595 -9.60 15.20 -0.81
C ASN A 595 -10.28 16.47 -1.37
N VAL A 596 -9.68 17.14 -2.35
CA VAL A 596 -10.31 18.29 -3.03
C VAL A 596 -11.54 17.85 -3.83
N MET A 597 -11.51 16.66 -4.43
CA MET A 597 -12.64 16.08 -5.17
C MET A 597 -13.57 15.24 -4.28
N SER A 598 -13.61 15.46 -2.95
CA SER A 598 -14.27 14.51 -2.04
C SER A 598 -15.76 14.28 -2.31
N ALA A 599 -16.46 15.22 -2.95
CA ALA A 599 -17.86 15.06 -3.33
C ALA A 599 -18.08 14.32 -4.66
N ALA A 600 -17.04 14.10 -5.47
CA ALA A 600 -17.16 13.48 -6.79
C ALA A 600 -17.61 12.01 -6.71
N THR A 601 -17.19 11.28 -5.66
CA THR A 601 -17.59 9.89 -5.45
C THR A 601 -17.78 9.59 -3.96
N PRO A 602 -18.65 8.62 -3.59
CA PRO A 602 -18.73 8.13 -2.22
C PRO A 602 -17.39 7.61 -1.68
N LEU A 603 -16.55 7.06 -2.56
CA LEU A 603 -15.22 6.58 -2.24
C LEU A 603 -14.32 7.73 -1.74
N PHE A 604 -14.30 8.86 -2.45
CA PHE A 604 -13.50 10.01 -2.08
C PHE A 604 -14.04 10.69 -0.81
N ALA A 605 -15.37 10.79 -0.69
CA ALA A 605 -16.04 11.35 0.48
C ALA A 605 -15.66 10.61 1.76
N ALA A 606 -15.72 9.28 1.74
CA ALA A 606 -15.38 8.45 2.90
C ALA A 606 -13.88 8.48 3.22
N ALA A 607 -13.00 8.53 2.22
CA ALA A 607 -11.56 8.67 2.42
C ALA A 607 -11.23 10.00 3.11
N ALA A 608 -11.81 11.10 2.62
CA ALA A 608 -11.64 12.43 3.20
C ALA A 608 -12.24 12.50 4.62
N ALA A 609 -13.43 11.94 4.84
CA ALA A 609 -14.05 11.88 6.16
C ALA A 609 -13.20 11.10 7.19
N ARG A 610 -12.47 10.06 6.77
CA ARG A 610 -11.57 9.30 7.65
C ARG A 610 -10.39 10.15 8.11
N VAL A 611 -9.80 10.94 7.21
CA VAL A 611 -8.72 11.89 7.53
C VAL A 611 -9.20 12.91 8.55
N ASP A 612 -10.34 13.56 8.27
CA ASP A 612 -10.92 14.57 9.16
C ASP A 612 -11.32 14.00 10.52
N SER A 613 -11.91 12.80 10.54
CA SER A 613 -12.36 12.17 11.79
C SER A 613 -11.18 11.83 12.71
N LEU A 614 -10.04 11.43 12.15
CA LEU A 614 -8.84 11.24 12.96
C LEU A 614 -8.35 12.57 13.52
N LEU A 615 -8.27 13.61 12.69
CA LEU A 615 -7.90 14.95 13.13
C LEU A 615 -8.83 15.44 14.25
N ALA A 616 -10.15 15.37 14.06
CA ALA A 616 -11.15 15.79 15.03
C ALA A 616 -10.96 15.08 16.38
N ARG A 617 -10.77 13.76 16.38
CA ARG A 617 -10.46 13.02 17.62
C ARG A 617 -9.22 13.57 18.30
N ARG A 618 -8.14 13.74 17.55
CA ARG A 618 -6.86 14.21 18.10
C ARG A 618 -6.89 15.66 18.60
N LEU A 619 -7.73 16.53 18.04
CA LEU A 619 -7.85 17.92 18.49
C LEU A 619 -8.55 18.07 19.84
N TRP A 620 -9.45 17.13 20.15
CA TRP A 620 -10.37 17.23 21.28
C TRP A 620 -10.26 16.11 22.31
N GLU A 621 -9.40 15.11 22.08
CA GLU A 621 -8.95 14.14 23.09
C GLU A 621 -8.39 14.90 24.32
N ALA A 622 -8.83 14.51 25.52
CA ALA A 622 -8.58 15.19 26.79
C ALA A 622 -7.31 14.69 27.49
#